data_AF-A0A7S2BS56-F1
#
_entry.id   AF-A0A7S2BS56-F1
#
_cell.length_a   1.000
_cell.length_b   1.000
_cell.length_c   1.000
_cell.angle_alpha   90.00
_cell.angle_beta   90.00
_cell.angle_gamma   90.00
#
_symmetry.space_group_name_H-M   'P 1'
#
loop_
_entity.id
_entity.type
_entity.pdbx_description
1 polymer ?
#
loop_
_entity_poly.entity_id
_entity_poly.type
_entity_poly.pdbx_seq_one_letter_code
_entity_poly.pdbx_strand_id
1 'polypeptide(L)'
;ERVKFLTSRYLKIRMDKMQAQALFLMQNDEARSHLSESEARFVDKYTALYQRHVQREAWDLKEADGIPDAVKDLFRIELLLTKPNLDAHVFCIPTKDVEGAVPIEGTTSVDLLQGQVTMMPYAPLRNLITSGDVLLT
;
A
#
# COMPACT_ATOMS: atom_id res chain seq x y z
N GLU A 1 13.57 -0.45 26.12
CA GLU A 1 12.68 -1.53 25.62
C GLU A 1 11.41 -1.07 24.88
N ARG A 2 10.41 -0.42 25.50
CA ARG A 2 9.11 -0.12 24.85
C ARG A 2 9.19 0.64 23.52
N VAL A 3 9.97 1.72 23.47
CA VAL A 3 10.15 2.53 22.24
C VAL A 3 10.78 1.70 21.13
N LYS A 4 11.86 0.98 21.44
CA LYS A 4 12.56 0.08 20.49
C LYS A 4 11.60 -0.96 19.91
N PHE A 5 10.76 -1.56 20.74
CA PHE A 5 9.76 -2.53 20.30
C PHE A 5 8.76 -1.90 19.31
N LEU A 6 8.17 -0.75 19.66
CA LEU A 6 7.20 -0.06 18.81
C LEU A 6 7.80 0.34 17.47
N THR A 7 8.99 0.95 17.48
CA THR A 7 9.69 1.35 16.24
C THR A 7 10.03 0.14 15.39
N SER A 8 10.54 -0.94 15.99
CA SER A 8 10.89 -2.16 15.25
C SER A 8 9.65 -2.80 14.61
N ARG A 9 8.53 -2.84 15.34
CA ARG A 9 7.26 -3.36 14.83
C ARG A 9 6.72 -2.50 13.69
N TYR A 10 6.74 -1.19 13.84
CA TYR A 10 6.33 -0.25 12.80
C TYR A 10 7.13 -0.45 11.50
N LEU A 11 8.45 -0.50 11.61
CA LEU A 11 9.35 -0.68 10.46
C LEU A 11 9.16 -2.05 9.80
N LYS A 12 8.98 -3.12 10.59
CA LYS A 12 8.74 -4.46 10.07
C LYS A 12 7.46 -4.52 9.23
N ILE A 13 6.35 -3.98 9.76
CA ILE A 13 5.07 -3.95 9.03
C ILE A 13 5.18 -3.13 7.74
N ARG A 14 5.93 -2.03 7.76
CA ARG A 14 6.20 -1.25 6.54
C ARG A 14 6.99 -2.06 5.51
N MET A 15 8.02 -2.79 5.94
CA MET A 15 8.78 -3.68 5.05
C MET A 15 7.90 -4.75 4.41
N ASP A 16 7.04 -5.40 5.20
CA ASP A 16 6.13 -6.43 4.68
C ASP A 16 5.18 -5.85 3.61
N LYS A 17 4.64 -4.64 3.83
CA LYS A 17 3.81 -3.93 2.84
C LYS A 17 4.59 -3.57 1.57
N MET A 18 5.82 -3.07 1.72
CA MET A 18 6.68 -2.76 0.58
C MET A 18 7.02 -3.99 -0.25
N GLN A 19 7.27 -5.14 0.39
CA GLN A 19 7.53 -6.39 -0.32
C GLN A 19 6.31 -6.85 -1.12
N ALA A 20 5.12 -6.81 -0.51
CA ALA A 20 3.87 -7.20 -1.17
C ALA A 20 3.53 -6.29 -2.36
N GLN A 21 3.89 -5.01 -2.28
CA GLN A 21 3.53 -3.99 -3.27
C GLN A 21 4.72 -3.50 -4.11
N ALA A 22 5.84 -4.24 -4.12
CA ALA A 22 7.10 -3.78 -4.71
C ALA A 22 6.97 -3.39 -6.18
N LEU A 23 6.31 -4.23 -6.99
CA LEU A 23 6.11 -3.94 -8.42
C LEU A 23 5.20 -2.72 -8.65
N PHE A 24 4.16 -2.55 -7.82
CA PHE A 24 3.29 -1.38 -7.87
C PHE A 24 4.06 -0.09 -7.51
N LEU A 25 4.88 -0.13 -6.47
CA LEU A 25 5.72 1.01 -6.04
C LEU A 25 6.74 1.42 -7.10
N MET A 26 7.19 0.50 -7.95
CA MET A 26 8.12 0.81 -9.05
C MET A 26 7.45 1.50 -10.24
N GLN A 27 6.13 1.33 -10.42
CA GLN A 27 5.37 1.97 -11.50
C GLN A 27 4.72 3.29 -11.11
N ASN A 28 4.46 3.48 -9.81
CA ASN A 28 3.71 4.61 -9.31
C ASN A 28 4.65 5.60 -8.59
N ASP A 29 5.03 6.66 -9.30
CA ASP A 29 5.94 7.70 -8.80
C ASP A 29 5.39 8.44 -7.57
N GLU A 30 4.07 8.67 -7.52
CA GLU A 30 3.40 9.30 -6.38
C GLU A 30 3.56 8.44 -5.12
N ALA A 31 3.23 7.15 -5.21
CA ALA A 31 3.38 6.22 -4.10
C ALA A 31 4.85 6.06 -3.66
N ARG A 32 5.77 6.07 -4.63
CA ARG A 32 7.21 6.02 -4.38
C ARG A 32 7.74 7.26 -3.67
N SER A 33 7.16 8.43 -3.94
CA SER A 33 7.56 9.70 -3.30
C SER A 33 7.36 9.73 -1.78
N HIS A 34 6.48 8.86 -1.26
CA HIS A 34 6.21 8.72 0.18
C HIS A 34 7.19 7.78 0.90
N LEU A 35 8.14 7.16 0.19
CA LEU A 35 9.16 6.31 0.78
C LEU A 35 10.36 7.15 1.26
N SER A 36 10.94 6.76 2.38
CA SER A 36 12.27 7.25 2.76
C SER A 36 13.33 6.74 1.78
N GLU A 37 14.48 7.40 1.73
CA GLU A 37 15.58 7.01 0.84
C GLU A 37 16.06 5.56 1.07
N SER A 38 16.10 5.11 2.33
CA SER A 38 16.43 3.72 2.67
C SER A 38 15.39 2.73 2.19
N GLU A 39 14.11 3.10 2.26
CA GLU A 39 12.99 2.26 1.83
C GLU A 39 12.94 2.16 0.31
N ALA A 40 13.14 3.27 -0.40
CA ALA A 40 13.25 3.27 -1.86
C ALA A 40 14.39 2.35 -2.33
N ARG A 41 15.58 2.46 -1.72
CA ARG A 41 16.70 1.54 -1.99
C ARG A 41 16.38 0.08 -1.71
N PHE A 42 15.59 -0.19 -0.67
CA PHE A 42 15.15 -1.55 -0.35
C PHE A 42 14.23 -2.09 -1.45
N VAL A 43 13.23 -1.31 -1.88
CA VAL A 43 12.29 -1.69 -2.95
C VAL A 43 13.03 -1.95 -4.26
N ASP A 44 13.99 -1.10 -4.63
CA ASP A 44 14.82 -1.27 -5.84
C ASP A 44 15.58 -2.62 -5.80
N LYS A 45 16.29 -2.88 -4.70
CA LYS A 45 17.07 -4.11 -4.53
C LYS A 45 16.19 -5.35 -4.49
N TYR A 46 15.06 -5.28 -3.79
CA TYR A 46 14.10 -6.38 -3.68
C TYR A 46 13.51 -6.71 -5.05
N THR A 47 13.10 -5.69 -5.82
CA THR A 47 12.54 -5.88 -7.16
C THR A 47 13.56 -6.49 -8.12
N ALA A 48 14.80 -5.98 -8.12
CA ALA A 48 15.87 -6.55 -8.94
C ALA A 48 16.19 -8.01 -8.57
N LEU A 49 16.16 -8.34 -7.28
CA LEU A 49 16.33 -9.71 -6.81
C LEU A 49 15.17 -10.62 -7.25
N TYR A 50 13.94 -10.13 -7.11
CA TYR A 50 12.73 -10.85 -7.52
C TYR A 50 12.74 -11.14 -9.02
N GLN A 51 13.04 -10.13 -9.84
CA GLN A 51 13.18 -10.30 -11.29
C GLN A 51 14.24 -11.34 -11.66
N ARG A 52 15.43 -11.27 -11.04
CA ARG A 52 16.49 -12.25 -11.28
C ARG A 52 16.07 -13.66 -10.89
N HIS A 53 15.34 -13.79 -9.78
CA HIS A 53 14.84 -15.07 -9.33
C HIS A 53 13.82 -15.65 -10.32
N VAL A 54 12.82 -14.86 -10.74
CA VAL A 54 11.83 -15.30 -11.71
C VAL A 54 12.47 -15.62 -13.07
N GLN A 55 13.42 -14.80 -13.53
CA GLN A 55 14.17 -15.06 -14.75
C GLN A 55 14.83 -16.44 -14.69
N ARG A 56 15.57 -16.73 -13.62
CA ARG A 56 16.31 -17.97 -13.46
C ARG A 56 15.41 -19.21 -13.29
N GLU A 57 14.34 -19.09 -12.50
CA GLU A 57 13.52 -20.24 -12.13
C GLU A 57 12.34 -20.48 -13.07
N ALA A 58 11.95 -19.51 -13.90
CA ALA A 58 10.80 -19.62 -14.80
C ALA A 58 11.15 -19.37 -16.27
N TRP A 59 11.91 -18.30 -16.58
CA TRP A 59 12.10 -17.86 -17.96
C TRP A 59 13.33 -18.44 -18.66
N ASP A 60 14.37 -18.81 -17.91
CA ASP A 60 15.58 -19.46 -18.42
C ASP A 60 15.40 -20.98 -18.62
N LEU A 61 14.23 -21.52 -18.26
CA LEU A 61 13.88 -22.92 -18.47
C LEU A 61 13.56 -23.16 -19.95
N LYS A 62 13.98 -24.32 -20.48
CA LYS A 62 13.77 -24.68 -21.90
C LYS A 62 12.28 -24.73 -22.27
N GLU A 63 11.45 -25.04 -21.30
CA GLU A 63 9.99 -25.08 -21.42
C GLU A 63 9.39 -23.70 -21.70
N ALA A 64 10.12 -22.61 -21.38
CA ALA A 64 9.69 -21.23 -21.56
C ALA A 64 10.21 -20.56 -22.86
N ASP A 65 10.97 -21.30 -23.69
CA ASP A 65 11.58 -20.76 -24.93
C ASP A 65 10.54 -20.26 -25.95
N GLY A 66 9.31 -20.81 -25.91
CA GLY A 66 8.20 -20.39 -26.79
C GLY A 66 7.37 -19.22 -26.27
N ILE A 67 7.63 -18.72 -25.06
CA ILE A 67 6.83 -17.66 -24.44
C ILE A 67 7.30 -16.29 -24.96
N PRO A 68 6.40 -15.43 -25.50
CA PRO A 68 6.75 -14.10 -25.95
C PRO A 68 7.34 -13.22 -24.83
N ASP A 69 8.35 -12.41 -25.15
CA ASP A 69 9.01 -11.52 -24.18
C ASP A 69 8.04 -10.52 -23.52
N ALA A 70 6.96 -10.15 -24.22
CA ALA A 70 5.91 -9.30 -23.67
C ALA A 70 5.22 -9.91 -22.43
N VAL A 71 5.16 -11.25 -22.35
CA VAL A 71 4.59 -11.98 -21.20
C VAL A 71 5.63 -12.19 -20.10
N LYS A 72 6.92 -12.15 -20.44
CA LYS A 72 8.03 -12.25 -19.46
C LYS A 72 8.22 -10.96 -18.66
N ASP A 73 7.70 -9.83 -19.14
CA ASP A 73 7.71 -8.55 -18.43
C ASP A 73 6.74 -8.55 -17.24
N LEU A 74 7.28 -8.76 -16.04
CA LEU A 74 6.54 -8.82 -14.78
C LEU A 74 5.75 -7.54 -14.47
N PHE A 75 6.19 -6.39 -15.01
CA PHE A 75 5.50 -5.12 -14.81
C PHE A 75 4.22 -5.01 -15.65
N ARG A 76 4.07 -5.79 -16.71
CA ARG A 76 2.86 -5.77 -17.54
C ARG A 76 1.75 -6.69 -17.05
N ILE A 77 2.06 -7.56 -16.09
CA ILE A 77 1.12 -8.53 -15.57
C ILE A 77 0.33 -7.89 -14.43
N GLU A 78 -0.91 -7.48 -14.69
CA GLU A 78 -1.78 -6.84 -13.70
C GLU A 78 -1.98 -7.69 -12.43
N LEU A 79 -2.03 -9.01 -12.57
CA LEU A 79 -2.16 -9.93 -11.43
C LEU A 79 -0.97 -9.89 -10.47
N LEU A 80 0.22 -9.48 -10.94
CA LEU A 80 1.41 -9.31 -10.09
C LEU A 80 1.49 -7.91 -9.49
N LEU A 81 0.78 -6.93 -10.07
CA LEU A 81 0.70 -5.57 -9.57
C LEU A 81 -0.33 -5.49 -8.44
N THR A 82 0.06 -5.92 -7.24
CA THR A 82 -0.79 -5.83 -6.05
C THR A 82 -1.00 -4.36 -5.66
N LYS A 83 -2.17 -3.82 -5.99
CA LYS A 83 -2.57 -2.44 -5.64
C LYS A 83 -3.05 -2.37 -4.19
N PRO A 84 -2.84 -1.24 -3.49
CA PRO A 84 -3.49 -1.00 -2.21
C PRO A 84 -5.01 -1.01 -2.35
N ASN A 85 -5.72 -1.76 -1.50
CA ASN A 85 -7.17 -1.73 -1.44
C ASN A 85 -7.62 -0.49 -0.66
N LEU A 86 -8.10 0.53 -1.37
CA LEU A 86 -8.58 1.78 -0.78
C LEU A 86 -10.03 1.67 -0.26
N ASP A 87 -10.78 0.68 -0.71
CA ASP A 87 -12.17 0.44 -0.30
C ASP A 87 -12.28 -0.46 0.93
N ALA A 88 -11.13 -0.89 1.47
CA ALA A 88 -11.04 -1.61 2.72
C ALA A 88 -11.70 -0.80 3.84
N HIS A 89 -12.65 -1.41 4.54
CA HIS A 89 -13.30 -0.80 5.68
C HIS A 89 -12.36 -0.82 6.88
N VAL A 90 -12.21 0.33 7.52
CA VAL A 90 -11.35 0.52 8.70
C VAL A 90 -12.15 1.13 9.84
N PHE A 91 -11.78 0.76 11.06
CA PHE A 91 -12.28 1.44 12.25
C PHE A 91 -11.48 2.71 12.49
N CYS A 92 -12.19 3.79 12.78
CA CYS A 92 -11.58 5.08 13.00
C CYS A 92 -12.27 5.86 14.13
N ILE A 93 -11.50 6.75 14.77
CA ILE A 93 -11.94 7.66 15.81
C ILE A 93 -11.60 9.09 15.39
N PRO A 94 -12.59 9.98 15.22
CA PRO A 94 -12.37 11.40 14.98
C PRO A 94 -11.77 12.09 16.21
N THR A 95 -10.75 12.93 16.01
CA THR A 95 -10.12 13.72 17.07
C THR A 95 -10.87 15.02 17.36
N LYS A 96 -11.73 15.45 16.41
CA LYS A 96 -12.63 16.61 16.49
C LYS A 96 -13.89 16.31 15.68
N ASP A 97 -14.93 17.12 15.86
CA ASP A 97 -16.13 17.04 15.04
C ASP A 97 -15.80 17.46 13.60
N VAL A 98 -16.20 16.63 12.62
CA VAL A 98 -16.02 16.90 11.19
C VAL A 98 -17.36 16.73 10.49
N GLU A 99 -17.97 17.86 10.13
CA GLU A 99 -19.24 17.89 9.40
C GLU A 99 -19.01 17.63 7.90
N GLY A 100 -19.92 16.89 7.27
CA GLY A 100 -19.93 16.67 5.83
C GLY A 100 -18.71 15.92 5.27
N ALA A 101 -17.95 15.23 6.12
CA ALA A 101 -16.56 14.88 5.87
C ALA A 101 -16.33 13.84 4.78
N VAL A 102 -17.28 12.92 4.60
CA VAL A 102 -17.08 11.72 3.79
C VAL A 102 -18.23 11.53 2.80
N PRO A 103 -18.00 11.75 1.49
CA PRO A 103 -18.95 11.31 0.47
C PRO A 103 -18.92 9.78 0.42
N ILE A 104 -20.04 9.15 0.76
CA ILE A 104 -20.26 7.71 0.57
C ILE A 104 -21.12 7.57 -0.69
N GLU A 105 -20.73 6.69 -1.61
CA GLU A 105 -21.52 6.43 -2.81
C GLU A 105 -22.97 6.07 -2.43
N GLY A 106 -23.92 6.87 -2.90
CA GLY A 106 -25.36 6.68 -2.66
C GLY A 106 -25.92 7.26 -1.37
N THR A 107 -25.13 7.93 -0.52
CA THR A 107 -25.63 8.57 0.72
C THR A 107 -25.21 10.03 0.83
N THR A 108 -26.03 10.83 1.51
CA THR A 108 -25.64 12.16 2.03
C THR A 108 -24.41 12.00 2.93
N SER A 109 -23.48 12.94 2.83
CA SER A 109 -22.26 13.01 3.64
C SER A 109 -22.48 12.62 5.10
N VAL A 110 -21.57 11.83 5.67
CA VAL A 110 -21.63 11.41 7.07
C VAL A 110 -20.84 12.36 7.94
N ASP A 111 -21.46 12.85 9.01
CA ASP A 111 -20.80 13.63 10.06
C ASP A 111 -20.03 12.70 11.00
N LEU A 112 -18.80 13.10 11.32
CA LEU A 112 -17.91 12.38 12.21
C LEU A 112 -17.82 13.12 13.53
N LEU A 113 -18.42 12.54 14.58
CA LEU A 113 -18.40 13.11 15.93
C LEU A 113 -17.17 12.68 16.70
N GLN A 114 -16.60 13.61 17.48
CA GLN A 114 -15.40 13.39 18.27
C GLN A 114 -15.57 12.20 19.22
N GLY A 115 -14.58 11.30 19.21
CA GLY A 115 -14.53 10.15 20.12
C GLY A 115 -15.46 8.98 19.75
N GLN A 116 -16.30 9.12 18.72
CA GLN A 116 -17.12 8.02 18.22
C GLN A 116 -16.28 7.05 17.38
N VAL A 117 -16.38 5.75 17.67
CA VAL A 117 -15.79 4.71 16.81
C VAL A 117 -16.75 4.45 15.65
N THR A 118 -16.27 4.65 14.43
CA THR A 118 -17.04 4.43 13.20
C THR A 118 -16.26 3.52 12.26
N MET A 119 -16.97 2.73 11.46
CA MET A 119 -16.38 1.89 10.42
C MET A 119 -16.78 2.41 9.04
N MET A 120 -15.80 2.72 8.19
CA MET A 120 -16.05 3.23 6.83
C MET A 120 -14.88 2.91 5.89
N PRO A 121 -15.06 3.04 4.56
CA PRO A 121 -13.98 2.83 3.60
C PRO A 121 -12.78 3.76 3.86
N TYR A 122 -11.56 3.27 3.63
CA TYR A 122 -10.34 4.04 3.83
C TYR A 122 -10.18 5.21 2.84
N ALA A 123 -10.64 5.05 1.59
CA ALA A 123 -10.49 6.04 0.52
C ALA A 123 -10.88 7.48 0.92
N PRO A 124 -12.10 7.75 1.43
CA PRO A 124 -12.49 9.11 1.83
C PRO A 124 -11.76 9.61 3.09
N LEU A 125 -11.23 8.71 3.92
CA LEU A 125 -10.54 9.08 5.15
C LEU A 125 -9.09 9.56 4.95
N ARG A 126 -8.48 9.31 3.78
CA ARG A 126 -7.05 9.57 3.54
C ARG A 126 -6.59 10.97 3.95
N ASN A 127 -7.36 11.98 3.56
CA ASN A 127 -7.01 13.38 3.84
C ASN A 127 -7.16 13.70 5.33
N LEU A 128 -8.20 13.18 5.98
CA LEU A 128 -8.47 13.37 7.40
C LEU A 128 -7.43 12.65 8.29
N ILE A 129 -6.94 11.49 7.85
CA ILE A 129 -5.85 10.77 8.52
C ILE A 129 -4.54 11.54 8.38
N THR A 130 -4.29 12.12 7.20
CA THR A 130 -3.07 12.89 6.94
C THR A 130 -3.04 14.19 7.74
N SER A 131 -4.19 14.85 7.93
CA SER A 131 -4.30 16.04 8.79
C SER A 131 -4.30 15.73 10.29
N GLY A 132 -4.50 14.46 10.68
CA GLY A 132 -4.61 14.05 12.08
C GLY A 132 -6.00 14.29 12.70
N ASP A 133 -7.00 14.58 11.86
CA ASP A 133 -8.39 14.78 12.29
C ASP A 133 -9.10 13.45 12.59
N VAL A 134 -8.56 12.34 12.07
CA VAL A 134 -9.06 10.98 12.28
C VAL A 134 -7.89 10.04 12.57
N LEU A 135 -8.06 9.17 13.57
CA LEU A 135 -7.10 8.12 13.94
C LEU A 135 -7.67 6.75 13.59
N LEU A 136 -6.83 5.85 13.09
CA LEU A 136 -7.18 4.44 12.88
C LEU A 136 -6.94 3.65 14.17
N THR A 137 -7.84 2.71 14.47
CA THR A 137 -7.75 1.83 15.66
C THR A 137 -7.39 0.40 15.30
#